data_AF-A0A7Y5E3G0-F1
#
_entry.id   AF-A0A7Y5E3G0-F1
#
_cell.length_a   1.000
_cell.length_b   1.000
_cell.length_c   1.000
_cell.angle_alpha   90.00
_cell.angle_beta   90.00
_cell.angle_gamma   90.00
#
_symmetry.space_group_name_H-M   'P 1'
#
loop_
_entity.id
_entity.type
_entity.pdbx_description
1 polymer ?
#
loop_
_entity_poly.entity_id
_entity_poly.type
_entity_poly.pdbx_seq_one_letter_code
_entity_poly.pdbx_strand_id
1 'polypeptide(L)'
;MRASALLSLLALSSLAACAIGGEYRHRTRGCDTDYDYDCGPYGGSSSGSSGTVYDAGKVDARPVDAGTDARPTDAGRDAADASRDGAVDAAPDRDPCLGVVCESNNGTSTCVGGACVIVACDPGYGDCDGNAANGCEPFSTFYQDADGDGHGVGNGATAAACAAPAGFAATTDDCDDTDGRAYPGQTTSYGTPRPSGSYDFDCDGAETQLNTRIDPQQCLCTGGVCAISRGWKDTVPGCGVAADFALDPITPDACDIHYVSQTQVCR
;
A
#
# COMPACT_ATOMS: atom_id res chain seq x y z
N MET A 1 -48.45 -46.29 54.81
CA MET A 1 -49.35 -45.58 55.75
C MET A 1 -49.01 -44.10 55.68
N ARG A 2 -49.78 -43.34 54.90
CA ARG A 2 -50.54 -42.14 55.31
C ARG A 2 -49.73 -41.05 56.03
N ALA A 3 -49.55 -39.91 55.38
CA ALA A 3 -50.17 -38.64 55.83
C ALA A 3 -49.96 -37.53 54.78
N SER A 4 -51.08 -37.00 54.29
CA SER A 4 -51.19 -35.73 53.56
C SER A 4 -51.29 -34.57 54.57
N ALA A 5 -50.71 -33.40 54.25
CA ALA A 5 -51.34 -32.09 54.53
C ALA A 5 -50.54 -30.90 53.91
N LEU A 6 -51.26 -30.13 53.09
CA LEU A 6 -51.28 -28.66 52.91
C LEU A 6 -49.98 -27.84 52.97
N LEU A 7 -49.71 -27.06 51.92
CA LEU A 7 -49.77 -25.58 52.02
C LEU A 7 -49.83 -24.90 50.65
N SER A 8 -50.79 -23.98 50.49
CA SER A 8 -50.98 -23.08 49.36
C SER A 8 -50.15 -21.81 49.59
N LEU A 9 -49.32 -21.39 48.63
CA LEU A 9 -48.80 -20.02 48.56
C LEU A 9 -48.67 -19.57 47.10
N LEU A 10 -49.50 -18.58 46.75
CA LEU A 10 -49.30 -17.70 45.61
C LEU A 10 -48.00 -16.90 45.78
N ALA A 11 -47.21 -16.82 44.72
CA ALA A 11 -46.22 -15.77 44.55
C ALA A 11 -46.49 -15.06 43.21
N LEU A 12 -47.23 -13.94 43.29
CA LEU A 12 -47.17 -12.89 42.27
C LEU A 12 -45.80 -12.22 42.41
N SER A 13 -44.94 -12.34 41.40
CA SER A 13 -43.74 -11.52 41.29
C SER A 13 -44.13 -10.13 40.79
N SER A 14 -43.86 -9.14 41.64
CA SER A 14 -44.13 -7.73 41.41
C SER A 14 -43.26 -7.16 40.29
N LEU A 15 -43.89 -6.58 39.27
CA LEU A 15 -43.26 -5.58 38.41
C LEU A 15 -42.95 -4.35 39.28
N ALA A 16 -41.66 -4.04 39.46
CA ALA A 16 -41.23 -2.76 39.99
C ALA A 16 -41.14 -1.77 38.83
N ALA A 17 -42.18 -0.95 38.65
CA ALA A 17 -42.10 0.26 37.85
C ALA A 17 -41.28 1.30 38.62
N CYS A 18 -40.10 1.68 38.11
CA CYS A 18 -39.33 2.79 38.64
C CYS A 18 -39.74 4.06 37.89
N ALA A 19 -40.60 4.87 38.50
CA ALA A 19 -40.87 6.23 38.08
C ALA A 19 -40.03 7.17 38.93
N ILE A 20 -39.08 7.88 38.32
CA ILE A 20 -38.48 9.07 38.95
C ILE A 20 -38.38 10.16 37.90
N GLY A 21 -39.20 11.20 38.06
CA GLY A 21 -39.13 12.41 37.28
C GLY A 21 -37.92 13.26 37.68
N GLY A 22 -37.17 13.69 36.68
CA GLY A 22 -36.15 14.72 36.80
C GLY A 22 -36.01 15.45 35.47
N GLU A 23 -36.42 16.70 35.43
CA GLU A 23 -36.21 17.59 34.28
C GLU A 23 -34.70 17.79 34.06
N TYR A 24 -34.15 17.23 32.99
CA TYR A 24 -32.77 17.50 32.56
C TYR A 24 -32.78 18.58 31.47
N ARG A 25 -32.20 19.74 31.78
CA ARG A 25 -31.95 20.80 30.79
C ARG A 25 -30.88 20.35 29.80
N HIS A 26 -31.21 20.44 28.52
CA HIS A 26 -30.28 20.30 27.39
C HIS A 26 -29.04 21.17 27.57
N ARG A 27 -27.85 20.55 27.49
CA ARG A 27 -26.61 21.24 27.15
C ARG A 27 -26.24 20.77 25.75
N THR A 28 -26.66 21.53 24.74
CA THR A 28 -26.19 21.37 23.37
C THR A 28 -24.71 21.76 23.30
N ARG A 29 -23.84 20.78 23.05
CA ARG A 29 -22.62 21.03 22.29
C ARG A 29 -22.81 20.32 20.96
N GLY A 30 -23.18 21.11 19.97
CA GLY A 30 -23.13 20.66 18.59
C GLY A 30 -21.68 20.53 18.16
N CYS A 31 -21.39 19.42 17.49
CA CYS A 31 -20.51 19.34 16.34
C CYS A 31 -21.12 18.24 15.46
N ASP A 32 -21.93 18.68 14.50
CA ASP A 32 -22.33 17.89 13.35
C ASP A 32 -21.57 18.50 12.16
N THR A 33 -20.75 17.69 11.49
CA THR A 33 -20.52 17.58 10.04
C THR A 33 -19.13 16.98 9.77
N ASP A 34 -19.18 15.80 9.15
CA ASP A 34 -18.27 15.26 8.14
C ASP A 34 -16.79 15.02 8.47
N TYR A 35 -16.46 13.72 8.48
CA TYR A 35 -15.11 13.20 8.36
C TYR A 35 -14.52 13.59 6.99
N ASP A 36 -13.71 14.65 6.98
CA ASP A 36 -12.62 14.80 6.03
C ASP A 36 -11.38 15.39 6.74
N TYR A 37 -10.24 15.12 6.13
CA TYR A 37 -8.86 15.15 6.62
C TYR A 37 -8.36 16.43 7.32
N ASP A 38 -7.31 16.21 8.13
CA ASP A 38 -6.29 17.16 8.61
C ASP A 38 -6.65 18.20 9.70
N CYS A 39 -6.10 17.96 10.89
CA CYS A 39 -5.85 18.99 11.90
C CYS A 39 -4.43 18.84 12.47
N GLY A 40 -3.43 19.23 11.67
CA GLY A 40 -2.07 19.57 12.10
C GLY A 40 -1.79 21.06 11.84
N PRO A 41 -1.15 21.81 12.74
CA PRO A 41 -1.12 23.27 12.66
C PRO A 41 -0.01 23.78 11.74
N TYR A 42 -0.38 24.50 10.69
CA TYR A 42 0.49 25.47 10.02
C TYR A 42 -0.05 26.90 10.20
N GLY A 43 0.81 27.77 10.76
CA GLY A 43 0.83 29.22 10.59
C GLY A 43 2.27 29.65 10.92
N GLY A 44 3.08 30.22 10.01
CA GLY A 44 2.92 31.53 9.35
C GLY A 44 3.39 32.64 10.31
N SER A 45 4.30 33.59 10.05
CA SER A 45 4.83 34.17 8.81
C SER A 45 6.00 35.14 9.12
N SER A 46 6.77 35.50 8.09
CA SER A 46 7.38 36.83 7.79
C SER A 46 8.73 37.30 8.37
N SER A 47 9.71 37.44 7.46
CA SER A 47 10.60 38.60 7.25
C SER A 47 11.45 38.29 6.01
N GLY A 48 11.66 39.09 4.97
CA GLY A 48 11.33 40.47 4.62
C GLY A 48 12.18 40.78 3.38
N SER A 49 11.59 41.36 2.34
CA SER A 49 12.21 41.68 1.05
C SER A 49 12.64 43.15 0.97
N SER A 50 13.77 43.42 0.31
CA SER A 50 14.15 44.72 -0.31
C SER A 50 15.40 44.46 -1.17
N GLY A 51 15.36 44.54 -2.51
CA GLY A 51 15.51 45.78 -3.31
C GLY A 51 17.01 46.14 -3.41
N THR A 52 17.68 46.23 -4.57
CA THR A 52 17.39 47.12 -5.71
C THR A 52 18.17 46.75 -6.99
N VAL A 53 17.67 47.27 -8.11
CA VAL A 53 18.19 47.33 -9.50
C VAL A 53 19.25 48.46 -9.67
N TYR A 54 19.85 48.57 -10.88
CA TYR A 54 20.82 49.54 -11.47
C TYR A 54 22.29 49.07 -11.38
N ASP A 55 23.16 49.11 -12.40
CA ASP A 55 23.30 49.99 -13.58
C ASP A 55 24.11 49.29 -14.71
N ALA A 56 23.96 49.84 -15.92
CA ALA A 56 24.60 49.48 -17.17
C ALA A 56 26.09 49.89 -17.25
N GLY A 57 26.81 49.25 -18.16
CA GLY A 57 27.92 49.86 -18.89
C GLY A 57 29.32 49.72 -18.28
N LYS A 58 30.14 48.87 -18.92
CA LYS A 58 31.43 49.29 -19.48
C LYS A 58 31.99 48.22 -20.41
N VAL A 59 31.86 48.51 -21.70
CA VAL A 59 32.77 48.09 -22.76
C VAL A 59 34.17 48.65 -22.46
N ASP A 60 35.22 47.90 -22.79
CA ASP A 60 36.53 48.34 -23.29
C ASP A 60 37.34 47.06 -23.62
N ALA A 61 37.38 46.63 -24.87
CA ALA A 61 38.43 46.94 -25.87
C ALA A 61 39.69 46.06 -25.74
N ARG A 62 39.93 45.28 -26.82
CA ARG A 62 41.20 44.62 -27.19
C ARG A 62 42.32 45.66 -27.37
N PRO A 63 43.62 45.31 -27.28
CA PRO A 63 44.40 44.88 -28.48
C PRO A 63 45.42 43.74 -28.19
N VAL A 64 45.51 42.69 -29.03
CA VAL A 64 46.55 42.36 -30.06
C VAL A 64 48.02 42.40 -29.61
N ASP A 65 48.73 41.26 -29.81
CA ASP A 65 50.05 41.07 -30.47
C ASP A 65 50.46 39.59 -30.26
N ALA A 66 50.58 38.71 -31.27
CA ALA A 66 51.53 38.61 -32.39
C ALA A 66 52.97 38.23 -31.98
N GLY A 67 53.44 37.07 -32.47
CA GLY A 67 54.84 36.62 -32.47
C GLY A 67 54.96 35.10 -32.23
N THR A 68 54.95 34.20 -33.22
CA THR A 68 55.98 33.79 -34.22
C THR A 68 57.22 33.07 -33.68
N ASP A 69 57.50 31.93 -34.31
CA ASP A 69 58.80 31.21 -34.45
C ASP A 69 59.35 30.44 -33.24
N ALA A 70 60.00 29.28 -33.32
CA ALA A 70 60.49 28.49 -34.45
C ALA A 70 60.70 27.04 -33.98
N ARG A 71 60.52 26.08 -34.89
CA ARG A 71 61.18 24.75 -34.83
C ARG A 71 62.68 24.92 -35.10
N PRO A 72 63.54 24.13 -34.47
CA PRO A 72 64.75 23.65 -35.11
C PRO A 72 64.65 22.14 -35.36
N THR A 73 64.92 21.77 -36.61
CA THR A 73 65.37 20.46 -37.03
C THR A 73 66.80 20.22 -36.53
N ASP A 74 67.04 19.10 -35.86
CA ASP A 74 68.34 18.44 -35.96
C ASP A 74 68.18 16.92 -35.98
N ALA A 75 68.67 16.33 -37.06
CA ALA A 75 68.87 14.92 -37.23
C ALA A 75 70.34 14.62 -36.90
N GLY A 76 70.61 14.32 -35.64
CA GLY A 76 71.91 13.83 -35.17
C GLY A 76 71.75 12.43 -34.59
N ARG A 77 72.44 11.45 -35.18
CA ARG A 77 72.58 10.11 -34.64
C ARG A 77 73.39 10.21 -33.35
N ASP A 78 72.89 9.68 -32.24
CA ASP A 78 73.70 9.16 -31.14
C ASP A 78 72.89 8.06 -30.44
N ALA A 79 73.04 6.84 -30.96
CA ALA A 79 72.77 5.65 -30.20
C ALA A 79 73.98 5.43 -29.27
N ALA A 80 73.88 5.92 -28.02
CA ALA A 80 74.50 5.34 -26.82
C ALA A 80 74.32 6.28 -25.61
N ASP A 81 73.13 6.28 -24.99
CA ASP A 81 73.03 6.61 -23.57
C ASP A 81 72.00 5.69 -22.91
N ALA A 82 72.51 4.58 -22.38
CA ALA A 82 71.80 3.75 -21.44
C ALA A 82 72.03 4.32 -20.03
N SER A 83 71.27 5.38 -19.67
CA SER A 83 71.03 5.78 -18.28
C SER A 83 69.54 5.52 -18.02
N ARG A 84 69.14 4.41 -17.37
CA ARG A 84 69.09 4.31 -15.91
C ARG A 84 68.80 5.66 -15.26
N ASP A 85 67.50 5.92 -15.13
CA ASP A 85 66.82 6.54 -13.97
C ASP A 85 65.92 7.71 -14.40
N GLY A 86 64.62 7.45 -14.42
CA GLY A 86 63.60 8.52 -14.41
C GLY A 86 62.61 8.55 -15.56
N ALA A 87 62.45 7.47 -16.35
CA ALA A 87 61.13 7.26 -16.95
C ALA A 87 60.16 7.12 -15.77
N VAL A 88 59.31 8.11 -15.55
CA VAL A 88 58.07 7.85 -14.84
C VAL A 88 57.43 6.71 -15.61
N ASP A 89 57.43 5.54 -14.99
CA ASP A 89 56.82 4.34 -15.51
C ASP A 89 55.41 4.74 -15.95
N ALA A 90 55.21 4.86 -17.26
CA ALA A 90 53.88 4.66 -17.81
C ALA A 90 53.52 3.27 -17.29
N ALA A 91 52.62 3.24 -16.30
CA ALA A 91 52.15 2.01 -15.69
C ALA A 91 51.97 0.99 -16.82
N PRO A 92 52.49 -0.25 -16.70
CA PRO A 92 52.34 -1.23 -17.76
C PRO A 92 50.87 -1.23 -18.14
N ASP A 93 50.54 -1.17 -19.44
CA ASP A 93 49.18 -1.26 -19.96
C ASP A 93 48.47 -2.40 -19.23
N ARG A 94 47.80 -2.08 -18.12
CA ARG A 94 47.08 -3.04 -17.32
C ARG A 94 45.82 -3.17 -18.09
N ASP A 95 45.77 -4.17 -18.97
CA ASP A 95 44.53 -4.59 -19.59
C ASP A 95 43.50 -4.71 -18.45
N PRO A 96 42.54 -3.78 -18.38
CA PRO A 96 41.64 -3.71 -17.24
C PRO A 96 40.73 -4.94 -17.19
N CYS A 97 40.64 -5.69 -18.29
CA CYS A 97 39.88 -6.93 -18.40
C CYS A 97 40.70 -8.19 -18.10
N LEU A 98 41.99 -8.07 -17.82
CA LEU A 98 42.82 -9.22 -17.49
C LEU A 98 42.32 -9.90 -16.20
N GLY A 99 41.80 -11.12 -16.33
CA GLY A 99 41.24 -11.90 -15.22
C GLY A 99 39.76 -11.63 -14.93
N VAL A 100 39.12 -10.73 -15.67
CA VAL A 100 37.66 -10.52 -15.61
C VAL A 100 36.99 -11.60 -16.46
N VAL A 101 36.21 -12.47 -15.82
CA VAL A 101 35.37 -13.45 -16.49
C VAL A 101 33.94 -12.93 -16.45
N CYS A 102 33.37 -12.69 -17.63
CA CYS A 102 31.96 -12.32 -17.75
C CYS A 102 31.16 -13.56 -18.10
N GLU A 103 30.20 -13.91 -17.25
CA GLU A 103 29.26 -14.97 -17.61
C GLU A 103 28.35 -14.48 -18.72
N SER A 104 28.02 -15.40 -19.63
CA SER A 104 27.19 -15.16 -20.80
C SER A 104 26.01 -16.13 -20.81
N ASN A 105 25.45 -16.41 -19.62
CA ASN A 105 24.29 -17.26 -19.48
C ASN A 105 23.11 -16.58 -20.21
N ASN A 106 22.53 -17.29 -21.18
CA ASN A 106 21.37 -16.84 -21.97
C ASN A 106 21.55 -15.45 -22.62
N GLY A 107 22.78 -15.12 -23.02
CA GLY A 107 23.09 -13.85 -23.62
C GLY A 107 24.55 -13.74 -24.04
N THR A 108 24.92 -12.56 -24.49
CA THR A 108 26.30 -12.19 -24.84
C THR A 108 26.75 -11.09 -23.89
N SER A 109 27.89 -11.29 -23.23
CA SER A 109 28.53 -10.30 -22.36
C SER A 109 29.96 -10.01 -22.82
N THR A 110 30.47 -8.83 -22.49
CA THR A 110 31.85 -8.43 -22.81
C THR A 110 32.44 -7.61 -21.67
N CYS A 111 33.77 -7.54 -21.59
CA CYS A 111 34.45 -6.71 -20.62
C CYS A 111 34.82 -5.35 -21.23
N VAL A 112 34.41 -4.27 -20.57
CA VAL A 112 34.76 -2.90 -20.94
C VAL A 112 35.27 -2.17 -19.70
N GLY A 113 36.51 -1.69 -19.76
CA GLY A 113 37.12 -0.94 -18.65
C GLY A 113 37.26 -1.75 -17.35
N GLY A 114 37.32 -3.08 -17.44
CA GLY A 114 37.44 -3.98 -16.30
C GLY A 114 36.13 -4.36 -15.62
N ALA A 115 34.99 -4.00 -16.22
CA ALA A 115 33.67 -4.43 -15.78
C ALA A 115 32.97 -5.23 -16.88
N CYS A 116 32.19 -6.23 -16.47
CA CYS A 116 31.30 -6.94 -17.38
C CYS A 116 30.14 -6.04 -17.78
N VAL A 117 29.75 -6.12 -19.04
CA VAL A 117 28.55 -5.49 -19.60
C VAL A 117 27.80 -6.51 -20.45
N ILE A 118 26.48 -6.55 -20.32
CA ILE A 118 25.62 -7.32 -21.21
C ILE A 118 25.50 -6.58 -22.54
N VAL A 119 25.79 -7.26 -23.64
CA VAL A 119 25.62 -6.73 -25.01
C VAL A 119 24.20 -6.99 -25.49
N ALA A 120 23.70 -8.21 -25.28
CA ALA A 120 22.35 -8.63 -25.63
C ALA A 120 21.98 -9.88 -24.85
N CYS A 121 20.70 -10.02 -24.49
CA CYS A 121 20.14 -11.26 -23.98
C CYS A 121 19.43 -12.05 -25.09
N ASP A 122 19.36 -13.36 -24.93
CA ASP A 122 18.58 -14.24 -25.80
C ASP A 122 17.07 -13.96 -25.66
N PRO A 123 16.23 -14.30 -26.66
CA PRO A 123 14.79 -14.13 -26.56
C PRO A 123 14.20 -14.83 -25.33
N GLY A 124 13.44 -14.10 -24.52
CA GLY A 124 12.85 -14.59 -23.26
C GLY A 124 13.70 -14.34 -22.02
N TYR A 125 14.86 -13.69 -22.17
CA TYR A 125 15.78 -13.36 -21.08
C TYR A 125 16.06 -11.85 -21.04
N GLY A 126 16.43 -11.35 -19.85
CA GLY A 126 16.88 -9.98 -19.63
C GLY A 126 17.86 -9.91 -18.46
N ASP A 127 18.60 -8.81 -18.35
CA ASP A 127 19.44 -8.50 -17.17
C ASP A 127 18.54 -7.90 -16.09
N CYS A 128 17.94 -8.77 -15.28
CA CYS A 128 16.86 -8.44 -14.37
C CYS A 128 17.36 -7.93 -13.01
N ASP A 129 18.53 -8.38 -12.57
CA ASP A 129 19.18 -7.87 -11.35
C ASP A 129 20.21 -6.75 -11.63
N GLY A 130 20.51 -6.47 -12.90
CA GLY A 130 21.48 -5.46 -13.33
C GLY A 130 22.93 -5.92 -13.19
N ASN A 131 23.17 -7.21 -12.93
CA ASN A 131 24.47 -7.79 -12.69
C ASN A 131 25.00 -8.52 -13.93
N ALA A 132 25.62 -7.77 -14.82
CA ALA A 132 26.27 -8.31 -16.01
C ALA A 132 27.33 -9.42 -15.76
N ALA A 133 27.75 -9.67 -14.52
CA ALA A 133 28.67 -10.76 -14.19
C ALA A 133 28.00 -12.14 -14.10
N ASN A 134 26.68 -12.24 -13.93
CA ASN A 134 25.94 -13.53 -13.85
C ASN A 134 25.12 -13.86 -15.11
N GLY A 135 25.08 -12.94 -16.10
CA GLY A 135 24.44 -13.15 -17.39
C GLY A 135 23.03 -12.56 -17.45
N CYS A 136 22.13 -13.23 -18.19
CA CYS A 136 20.73 -12.84 -18.33
C CYS A 136 19.79 -13.88 -17.69
N GLU A 137 18.82 -13.41 -16.92
CA GLU A 137 17.81 -14.20 -16.24
C GLU A 137 16.56 -14.42 -17.09
N PRO A 138 15.85 -15.55 -16.91
CA PRO A 138 14.58 -15.78 -17.57
C PRO A 138 13.56 -14.75 -17.09
N PHE A 139 12.75 -14.24 -18.01
CA PHE A 139 11.62 -13.40 -17.64
C PHE A 139 10.62 -14.13 -16.75
N SER A 140 10.03 -13.39 -15.82
CA SER A 140 8.86 -13.83 -15.08
C SER A 140 7.60 -13.62 -15.91
N THR A 141 6.62 -14.50 -15.73
CA THR A 141 5.28 -14.31 -16.30
C THR A 141 4.45 -13.47 -15.35
N PHE A 142 3.83 -12.43 -15.88
CA PHE A 142 2.84 -11.60 -15.21
C PHE A 142 1.49 -11.74 -15.88
N TYR A 143 0.43 -11.53 -15.12
CA TYR A 143 -0.96 -11.75 -15.48
C TYR A 143 -1.71 -10.43 -15.45
N GLN A 144 -2.64 -10.25 -16.37
CA GLN A 144 -3.45 -9.04 -16.45
C GLN A 144 -4.10 -8.70 -15.10
N ASP A 145 -3.98 -7.44 -14.71
CA ASP A 145 -4.57 -6.81 -13.52
C ASP A 145 -5.29 -5.55 -14.02
N ALA A 146 -6.58 -5.70 -14.34
CA ALA A 146 -7.35 -4.70 -15.06
C ALA A 146 -7.97 -3.64 -14.14
N ASP A 147 -8.20 -3.96 -12.87
CA ASP A 147 -8.73 -3.02 -11.87
C ASP A 147 -7.65 -2.39 -10.98
N GLY A 148 -6.42 -2.91 -11.02
CA GLY A 148 -5.23 -2.32 -10.42
C GLY A 148 -5.08 -2.58 -8.92
N ASP A 149 -5.63 -3.67 -8.41
CA ASP A 149 -5.52 -4.04 -6.99
C ASP A 149 -4.23 -4.82 -6.64
N GLY A 150 -3.44 -5.19 -7.67
CA GLY A 150 -2.19 -5.91 -7.53
C GLY A 150 -2.30 -7.42 -7.63
N HIS A 151 -3.50 -7.94 -7.92
CA HIS A 151 -3.77 -9.34 -8.19
C HIS A 151 -4.14 -9.52 -9.67
N GLY A 152 -3.71 -10.63 -10.26
CA GLY A 152 -3.91 -10.88 -11.68
C GLY A 152 -4.91 -11.99 -11.94
N VAL A 153 -5.53 -11.99 -13.12
CA VAL A 153 -6.46 -13.04 -13.54
C VAL A 153 -5.77 -14.14 -14.38
N GLY A 154 -5.89 -15.39 -13.95
CA GLY A 154 -5.20 -16.53 -14.59
C GLY A 154 -5.66 -16.88 -16.02
N ASN A 155 -6.80 -16.35 -16.46
CA ASN A 155 -7.37 -16.58 -17.80
C ASN A 155 -7.19 -15.39 -18.76
N GLY A 156 -6.54 -14.31 -18.31
CA GLY A 156 -6.35 -13.07 -19.04
C GLY A 156 -5.11 -13.03 -19.92
N ALA A 157 -4.74 -11.82 -20.35
CA ALA A 157 -3.48 -11.59 -21.05
C ALA A 157 -2.28 -11.86 -20.13
N THR A 158 -1.14 -12.25 -20.73
CA THR A 158 0.12 -12.42 -20.00
C THR A 158 1.23 -11.58 -20.61
N ALA A 159 2.20 -11.22 -19.78
CA ALA A 159 3.41 -10.50 -20.18
C ALA A 159 4.65 -11.18 -19.59
N ALA A 160 5.75 -11.19 -20.33
CA ALA A 160 7.04 -11.68 -19.85
C ALA A 160 7.98 -10.50 -19.64
N ALA A 161 8.48 -10.31 -18.42
CA ALA A 161 9.38 -9.21 -18.06
C ALA A 161 10.23 -9.52 -16.82
N CYS A 162 11.18 -8.65 -16.49
CA CYS A 162 11.94 -8.71 -15.23
C CYS A 162 11.13 -8.21 -14.01
N ALA A 163 10.16 -7.33 -14.25
CA ALA A 163 9.27 -6.76 -13.25
C ALA A 163 7.88 -6.60 -13.86
N ALA A 164 6.85 -6.58 -13.01
CA ALA A 164 5.47 -6.47 -13.43
C ALA A 164 5.27 -5.20 -14.29
N PRO A 165 4.85 -5.33 -15.56
CA PRO A 165 4.45 -4.19 -16.36
C PRO A 165 3.20 -3.52 -15.76
N ALA A 166 2.94 -2.27 -16.14
CA ALA A 166 1.71 -1.58 -15.71
C ALA A 166 0.46 -2.34 -16.21
N GLY A 167 -0.51 -2.57 -15.31
CA GLY A 167 -1.70 -3.36 -15.57
C GLY A 167 -1.48 -4.88 -15.55
N PHE A 168 -0.39 -5.34 -14.91
CA PHE A 168 -0.12 -6.75 -14.69
C PHE A 168 0.36 -6.99 -13.26
N ALA A 169 0.03 -8.17 -12.73
CA ALA A 169 0.42 -8.67 -11.42
C ALA A 169 1.18 -10.00 -11.52
N ALA A 170 1.88 -10.38 -10.45
CA ALA A 170 2.66 -11.62 -10.39
C ALA A 170 1.81 -12.86 -10.09
N THR A 171 0.58 -12.67 -9.60
CA THR A 171 -0.32 -13.73 -9.15
C THR A 171 -1.47 -13.94 -10.14
N THR A 172 -2.20 -15.04 -9.96
CA THR A 172 -3.37 -15.43 -10.77
C THR A 172 -4.63 -15.59 -9.93
N ASP A 173 -4.66 -14.95 -8.77
CA ASP A 173 -5.53 -15.29 -7.65
C ASP A 173 -6.72 -14.34 -7.49
N ASP A 174 -6.86 -13.37 -8.40
CA ASP A 174 -8.01 -12.50 -8.50
C ASP A 174 -9.26 -13.27 -9.00
N CYS A 175 -10.36 -13.12 -8.27
CA CYS A 175 -11.64 -13.73 -8.61
C CYS A 175 -12.62 -12.79 -9.34
N ASP A 176 -12.36 -11.48 -9.39
CA ASP A 176 -13.15 -10.47 -10.12
C ASP A 176 -12.30 -9.27 -10.57
N ASP A 177 -11.57 -9.43 -11.69
CA ASP A 177 -10.70 -8.45 -12.39
C ASP A 177 -11.43 -7.19 -12.92
N THR A 178 -12.62 -6.91 -12.41
CA THR A 178 -13.40 -5.70 -12.71
C THR A 178 -13.69 -4.86 -11.47
N ASP A 179 -13.24 -5.29 -10.29
CA ASP A 179 -13.52 -4.67 -9.01
C ASP A 179 -12.36 -4.86 -8.02
N GLY A 180 -11.46 -3.87 -7.94
CA GLY A 180 -10.25 -3.95 -7.10
C GLY A 180 -10.47 -4.00 -5.58
N ARG A 181 -11.70 -4.24 -5.13
CA ARG A 181 -12.03 -4.68 -3.77
C ARG A 181 -11.88 -6.20 -3.62
N ALA A 182 -11.71 -6.93 -4.70
CA ALA A 182 -11.95 -8.36 -4.85
C ALA A 182 -10.67 -9.19 -4.96
N TYR A 183 -10.05 -9.54 -3.84
CA TYR A 183 -8.78 -10.26 -3.88
C TYR A 183 -8.54 -11.16 -2.67
N PRO A 184 -7.72 -12.21 -2.82
CA PRO A 184 -7.37 -13.10 -1.72
C PRO A 184 -6.83 -12.39 -0.48
N GLY A 185 -7.45 -12.68 0.66
CA GLY A 185 -7.04 -12.10 1.94
C GLY A 185 -7.55 -10.69 2.19
N GLN A 186 -8.51 -10.20 1.39
CA GLN A 186 -9.29 -9.02 1.74
C GLN A 186 -9.85 -9.15 3.16
N THR A 187 -9.73 -8.07 3.95
CA THR A 187 -10.22 -8.06 5.34
C THR A 187 -11.42 -7.16 5.53
N THR A 188 -11.66 -6.25 4.58
CA THR A 188 -12.77 -5.30 4.57
C THR A 188 -14.06 -5.98 4.11
N SER A 189 -15.14 -5.76 4.84
CA SER A 189 -16.48 -6.20 4.45
C SER A 189 -17.28 -5.04 3.86
N TYR A 190 -18.08 -5.33 2.83
CA TYR A 190 -18.85 -4.34 2.10
C TYR A 190 -20.35 -4.63 2.19
N GLY A 191 -21.17 -3.57 2.20
CA GLY A 191 -22.64 -3.66 2.23
C GLY A 191 -23.30 -3.65 0.85
N THR A 192 -22.50 -3.50 -0.21
CA THR A 192 -22.93 -3.51 -1.61
C THR A 192 -22.21 -4.64 -2.32
N PRO A 193 -22.86 -5.35 -3.26
CA PRO A 193 -22.21 -6.43 -3.97
C PRO A 193 -21.17 -5.88 -4.95
N ARG A 194 -20.31 -6.78 -5.43
CA ARG A 194 -19.49 -6.57 -6.63
C ARG A 194 -20.37 -6.39 -7.88
N PRO A 195 -19.83 -5.91 -9.01
CA PRO A 195 -20.52 -5.91 -10.30
C PRO A 195 -21.08 -7.29 -10.69
N SER A 196 -20.38 -8.36 -10.32
CA SER A 196 -20.82 -9.76 -10.48
C SER A 196 -22.03 -10.15 -9.61
N GLY A 197 -22.39 -9.34 -8.62
CA GLY A 197 -23.46 -9.60 -7.66
C GLY A 197 -23.03 -10.35 -6.41
N SER A 198 -21.78 -10.84 -6.35
CA SER A 198 -21.21 -11.58 -5.22
C SER A 198 -20.78 -10.67 -4.07
N TYR A 199 -20.73 -11.23 -2.86
CA TYR A 199 -20.13 -10.63 -1.66
C TYR A 199 -18.86 -11.34 -1.16
N ASP A 200 -18.35 -12.33 -1.89
CA ASP A 200 -17.08 -13.03 -1.60
C ASP A 200 -15.88 -12.16 -1.95
N PHE A 201 -15.72 -11.01 -1.28
CA PHE A 201 -14.65 -10.03 -1.45
C PHE A 201 -13.23 -10.56 -1.18
N ASP A 202 -13.08 -11.60 -0.37
CA ASP A 202 -11.79 -12.22 -0.06
C ASP A 202 -11.41 -13.44 -0.92
N CYS A 203 -12.22 -13.73 -1.95
CA CYS A 203 -11.97 -14.73 -2.98
C CYS A 203 -11.72 -16.14 -2.42
N ASP A 204 -12.33 -16.48 -1.28
CA ASP A 204 -12.21 -17.79 -0.65
C ASP A 204 -13.29 -18.79 -1.12
N GLY A 205 -14.24 -18.31 -1.93
CA GLY A 205 -15.35 -19.08 -2.47
C GLY A 205 -16.60 -19.07 -1.60
N ALA A 206 -16.64 -18.26 -0.53
CA ALA A 206 -17.78 -18.13 0.36
C ALA A 206 -18.09 -16.67 0.69
N GLU A 207 -19.38 -16.33 0.75
CA GLU A 207 -19.80 -15.03 1.27
C GLU A 207 -19.83 -15.08 2.81
N THR A 208 -18.80 -14.50 3.44
CA THR A 208 -18.60 -14.49 4.88
C THR A 208 -19.28 -13.29 5.54
N GLN A 209 -20.28 -13.57 6.37
CA GLN A 209 -21.01 -12.56 7.14
C GLN A 209 -20.18 -11.99 8.30
N LEU A 210 -20.06 -10.65 8.40
CA LEU A 210 -19.36 -9.99 9.50
C LEU A 210 -20.08 -10.17 10.85
N ASN A 211 -21.35 -9.75 10.92
CA ASN A 211 -22.15 -9.85 12.13
C ASN A 211 -22.96 -11.16 12.13
N THR A 212 -22.49 -12.19 12.83
CA THR A 212 -23.16 -13.50 12.90
C THR A 212 -23.96 -13.72 14.19
N ARG A 213 -23.99 -12.71 15.07
CA ARG A 213 -24.64 -12.81 16.37
C ARG A 213 -26.08 -12.32 16.28
N ILE A 214 -27.00 -13.12 16.81
CA ILE A 214 -28.37 -12.70 17.13
C ILE A 214 -28.34 -12.09 18.53
N ASP A 215 -28.92 -10.90 18.69
CA ASP A 215 -29.14 -10.27 19.99
C ASP A 215 -30.05 -11.19 20.83
N PRO A 216 -29.58 -11.74 21.96
CA PRO A 216 -30.39 -12.59 22.83
C PRO A 216 -31.45 -11.80 23.62
N GLN A 217 -31.59 -10.49 23.36
CA GLN A 217 -32.42 -9.54 24.10
C GLN A 217 -32.08 -9.51 25.60
N GLN A 218 -30.84 -9.87 25.94
CA GLN A 218 -30.38 -9.90 27.33
C GLN A 218 -29.79 -8.55 27.71
N CYS A 219 -30.44 -7.95 28.69
CA CYS A 219 -30.18 -6.63 29.23
C CYS A 219 -29.66 -6.79 30.66
N LEU A 220 -28.39 -6.42 30.92
CA LEU A 220 -27.78 -6.49 32.25
C LEU A 220 -27.46 -5.08 32.76
N CYS A 221 -28.11 -4.68 33.85
CA CYS A 221 -27.79 -3.43 34.56
C CYS A 221 -27.11 -3.71 35.88
N THR A 222 -25.99 -3.04 36.17
CA THR A 222 -25.33 -3.08 37.48
C THR A 222 -24.82 -1.69 37.84
N GLY A 223 -25.19 -1.18 39.02
CA GLY A 223 -24.71 0.12 39.51
C GLY A 223 -25.14 1.33 38.66
N GLY A 224 -26.27 1.24 37.96
CA GLY A 224 -26.80 2.30 37.09
C GLY A 224 -26.30 2.27 35.66
N VAL A 225 -25.40 1.35 35.29
CA VAL A 225 -24.96 1.15 33.90
C VAL A 225 -25.58 -0.11 33.34
N CYS A 226 -26.27 0.03 32.22
CA CYS A 226 -26.85 -1.06 31.46
C CYS A 226 -26.00 -1.37 30.21
N ALA A 227 -25.79 -2.66 29.94
CA ALA A 227 -25.15 -3.14 28.72
C ALA A 227 -26.09 -4.09 27.98
N ILE A 228 -26.10 -3.98 26.66
CA ILE A 228 -26.81 -4.90 25.78
C ILE A 228 -25.83 -5.70 24.94
N SER A 229 -26.31 -6.85 24.48
CA SER A 229 -25.63 -7.62 23.46
C SER A 229 -25.88 -6.99 22.08
N ARG A 230 -24.83 -6.52 21.39
CA ARG A 230 -24.96 -6.13 19.97
C ARG A 230 -25.23 -7.37 19.11
N GLY A 231 -26.15 -7.23 18.15
CA GLY A 231 -26.54 -8.32 17.26
C GLY A 231 -27.86 -8.06 16.52
N TRP A 232 -28.22 -8.99 15.65
CA TRP A 232 -29.46 -8.96 14.90
C TRP A 232 -30.66 -9.35 15.75
N LYS A 233 -31.81 -8.70 15.57
CA LYS A 233 -33.00 -8.89 16.42
C LYS A 233 -33.57 -10.32 16.41
N ASP A 234 -33.66 -10.96 15.25
CA ASP A 234 -34.36 -12.24 15.09
C ASP A 234 -33.48 -13.30 14.42
N THR A 235 -32.93 -12.97 13.25
CA THR A 235 -32.08 -13.85 12.46
C THR A 235 -30.91 -13.05 11.89
N VAL A 236 -29.81 -13.73 11.57
CA VAL A 236 -28.73 -13.12 10.80
C VAL A 236 -29.21 -12.96 9.35
N PRO A 237 -29.37 -11.72 8.84
CA PRO A 237 -29.76 -11.48 7.46
C PRO A 237 -28.64 -11.89 6.49
N GLY A 238 -29.01 -12.31 5.28
CA GLY A 238 -28.05 -12.58 4.20
C GLY A 238 -27.28 -11.32 3.78
N CYS A 239 -26.18 -11.49 3.06
CA CYS A 239 -25.34 -10.40 2.58
C CYS A 239 -26.14 -9.35 1.79
N GLY A 240 -25.92 -8.07 2.09
CA GLY A 240 -26.66 -6.97 1.45
C GLY A 240 -28.10 -6.76 1.92
N VAL A 241 -28.62 -7.61 2.80
CA VAL A 241 -29.98 -7.48 3.31
C VAL A 241 -29.98 -6.57 4.56
N ALA A 242 -30.87 -5.59 4.56
CA ALA A 242 -31.11 -4.73 5.72
C ALA A 242 -32.06 -5.39 6.71
N ALA A 243 -31.73 -5.32 8.00
CA ALA A 243 -32.60 -5.76 9.10
C ALA A 243 -32.38 -4.92 10.37
N ASP A 244 -33.18 -5.19 11.38
CA ASP A 244 -33.08 -4.57 12.70
C ASP A 244 -31.81 -5.08 13.43
N PHE A 245 -30.86 -4.18 13.71
CA PHE A 245 -29.64 -4.44 14.47
C PHE A 245 -29.60 -3.65 15.78
N ALA A 246 -29.31 -4.34 16.88
CA ALA A 246 -29.18 -3.73 18.21
C ALA A 246 -27.85 -2.98 18.33
N LEU A 247 -27.92 -1.66 18.52
CA LEU A 247 -26.79 -0.81 18.89
C LEU A 247 -26.82 -0.46 20.38
N ASP A 248 -25.75 0.13 20.90
CA ASP A 248 -25.64 0.55 22.30
C ASP A 248 -26.92 1.25 22.81
N PRO A 249 -27.28 1.07 24.10
CA PRO A 249 -28.52 1.59 24.64
C PRO A 249 -28.59 3.12 24.51
N ILE A 250 -29.78 3.64 24.14
CA ILE A 250 -30.01 5.09 23.94
C ILE A 250 -29.66 5.91 25.18
N THR A 251 -29.88 5.32 26.37
CA THR A 251 -29.47 5.89 27.65
C THR A 251 -28.77 4.84 28.51
N PRO A 252 -27.68 5.18 29.22
CA PRO A 252 -26.98 4.21 30.08
C PRO A 252 -27.84 3.64 31.21
N ASP A 253 -28.90 4.37 31.59
CA ASP A 253 -29.73 4.10 32.76
C ASP A 253 -31.01 3.30 32.43
N ALA A 254 -31.36 3.14 31.14
CA ALA A 254 -32.53 2.38 30.69
C ALA A 254 -32.12 1.25 29.74
N CYS A 255 -32.61 0.05 30.01
CA CYS A 255 -32.40 -1.16 29.19
C CYS A 255 -33.32 -1.22 27.95
N ASP A 256 -33.55 -0.07 27.33
CA ASP A 256 -34.34 0.00 26.09
C ASP A 256 -33.42 -0.32 24.91
N ILE A 257 -33.61 -1.49 24.31
CA ILE A 257 -32.85 -1.90 23.13
C ILE A 257 -33.31 -1.03 21.94
N HIS A 258 -32.37 -0.30 21.37
CA HIS A 258 -32.60 0.47 20.17
C HIS A 258 -32.13 -0.30 18.95
N TYR A 259 -33.09 -0.70 18.14
CA TYR A 259 -32.81 -1.29 16.85
C TYR A 259 -32.73 -0.19 15.79
N VAL A 260 -31.69 -0.25 14.97
CA VAL A 260 -31.59 0.54 13.76
C VAL A 260 -31.60 -0.38 12.55
N SER A 261 -32.06 0.13 11.41
CA SER A 261 -31.90 -0.59 10.15
C SER A 261 -30.43 -0.58 9.76
N GLN A 262 -29.83 -1.76 9.70
CA GLN A 262 -28.45 -1.96 9.26
C GLN A 262 -28.40 -3.04 8.18
N THR A 263 -27.57 -2.82 7.17
CA THR A 263 -27.28 -3.81 6.13
C THR A 263 -26.21 -4.79 6.59
N GLN A 264 -26.44 -6.09 6.38
CA GLN A 264 -25.39 -7.09 6.54
C GLN A 264 -24.25 -6.82 5.57
N VAL A 265 -23.08 -6.55 6.12
CA VAL A 265 -21.85 -6.49 5.33
C VAL A 265 -21.20 -7.87 5.31
N CYS A 266 -20.58 -8.18 4.19
CA CYS A 266 -19.91 -9.44 3.95
C CYS A 266 -18.58 -9.22 3.23
N ARG A 267 -17.74 -10.23 3.29
CA ARG A 267 -16.55 -10.34 2.47
C ARG A 267 -16.40 -11.77 2.00
#